data_AF-A0AAW9DE39-F1
#
_entry.id   AF-A0AAW9DE39-F1
#
_cell.length_a   1.000
_cell.length_b   1.000
_cell.length_c   1.000
_cell.angle_alpha   90.00
_cell.angle_beta   90.00
_cell.angle_gamma   90.00
#
_symmetry.space_group_name_H-M   'P 1'
#
loop_
_entity.id
_entity.type
_entity.pdbx_description
1 polymer ?
#
loop_
_entity_poly.entity_id
_entity_poly.type
_entity_poly.pdbx_seq_one_letter_code
_entity_poly.pdbx_strand_id
1 'polypeptide(L)'
;VVTTEEISETKPVPFETIREEDPNLEAGKEVVATEGKEGVRTIVYTVTKTDGVETSRVVKSDSVTTPAVNKVIKVGTKTTTSPVVTTEEVSETKPVPFETIRKNDPNLEAGKEVVAAEGKEGVRTIVYTVTKIDGVETGRVVKSDTLTTPAVNKVIEVGTKKSVATPVATTKENKSETENKSKTKVVDGKVLPETGEQSSGLAVIGLTLLVGLLTFVKNKRKKS
;
A
#
# COMPACT_ATOMS: atom_id res chain seq x y z
N VAL A 1 -81.31 46.92 -15.14
CA VAL A 1 -80.05 47.59 -14.72
C VAL A 1 -78.87 46.73 -15.10
N VAL A 2 -77.87 47.28 -15.77
CA VAL A 2 -76.61 46.57 -16.09
C VAL A 2 -75.53 47.03 -15.13
N THR A 3 -74.83 46.08 -14.51
CA THR A 3 -73.68 46.34 -13.62
C THR A 3 -72.49 45.49 -14.01
N THR A 4 -71.29 45.96 -13.68
CA THR A 4 -70.04 45.22 -13.86
C THR A 4 -69.30 45.14 -12.53
N GLU A 5 -68.74 43.98 -12.22
CA GLU A 5 -67.89 43.78 -11.04
C GLU A 5 -66.63 42.99 -11.41
N GLU A 6 -65.60 43.09 -10.56
CA GLU A 6 -64.38 42.30 -10.70
C GLU A 6 -64.38 41.16 -9.70
N ILE A 7 -64.14 39.95 -10.18
CA ILE A 7 -64.02 38.74 -9.35
C ILE A 7 -62.64 38.14 -9.57
N SER A 8 -61.94 37.81 -8.49
CA SER A 8 -60.66 37.13 -8.54
C SER A 8 -60.80 35.64 -8.22
N GLU A 9 -60.16 34.79 -9.02
CA GLU A 9 -60.00 33.35 -8.78
C GLU A 9 -58.50 33.03 -8.64
N THR A 10 -58.14 32.21 -7.66
CA THR A 10 -56.74 31.77 -7.47
C THR A 10 -56.57 30.30 -7.84
N LYS A 11 -55.47 29.98 -8.53
CA LYS A 11 -55.07 28.61 -8.88
C LYS A 11 -53.64 28.35 -8.41
N PRO A 12 -53.32 27.15 -7.90
CA PRO A 12 -51.96 26.81 -7.50
C PRO A 12 -51.05 26.70 -8.72
N VAL A 13 -49.79 27.10 -8.54
CA VAL A 13 -48.71 26.84 -9.50
C VAL A 13 -47.79 25.78 -8.89
N PRO A 14 -47.70 24.56 -9.46
CA PRO A 14 -46.91 23.49 -8.89
C PRO A 14 -45.43 23.87 -8.87
N PHE A 15 -44.70 23.34 -7.90
CA PHE A 15 -43.24 23.43 -7.85
C PHE A 15 -42.61 22.17 -8.46
N GLU A 16 -41.36 22.31 -8.90
CA GLU A 16 -40.55 21.18 -9.37
C GLU A 16 -39.63 20.67 -8.26
N THR A 17 -39.20 19.40 -8.39
CA THR A 17 -38.16 18.84 -7.53
C THR A 17 -36.85 18.78 -8.29
N ILE A 18 -35.84 19.49 -7.79
CA ILE A 18 -34.49 19.53 -8.33
C ILE A 18 -33.59 18.64 -7.46
N ARG A 19 -32.85 17.73 -8.09
CA ARG A 19 -31.84 16.89 -7.43
C ARG A 19 -30.46 17.42 -7.78
N GLU A 20 -29.70 17.79 -6.75
CA GLU A 20 -28.34 18.33 -6.89
C GLU A 20 -27.35 17.43 -6.16
N GLU A 21 -26.22 17.14 -6.79
CA GLU A 21 -25.17 16.32 -6.17
C GLU A 21 -24.44 17.10 -5.07
N ASP A 22 -24.12 16.41 -3.97
CA ASP A 22 -23.35 16.95 -2.86
C ASP A 22 -22.15 16.03 -2.52
N PRO A 23 -20.91 16.46 -2.83
CA PRO A 23 -19.71 15.67 -2.57
C PRO A 23 -19.34 15.59 -1.08
N ASN A 24 -20.00 16.34 -0.20
CA ASN A 24 -19.80 16.27 1.25
C ASN A 24 -20.77 15.31 1.94
N LEU A 25 -21.85 14.92 1.25
CA LEU A 25 -22.85 13.98 1.76
C LEU A 25 -22.51 12.55 1.31
N GLU A 26 -22.55 11.60 2.25
CA GLU A 26 -22.23 10.18 2.00
C GLU A 26 -23.06 9.59 0.85
N ALA A 27 -22.41 8.81 -0.02
CA ALA A 27 -23.06 8.18 -1.17
C ALA A 27 -24.33 7.41 -0.76
N GLY A 28 -25.41 7.64 -1.51
CA GLY A 28 -26.73 7.02 -1.26
C GLY A 28 -27.59 7.69 -0.18
N LYS A 29 -27.09 8.73 0.50
CA LYS A 29 -27.92 9.58 1.37
C LYS A 29 -28.56 10.72 0.59
N GLU A 30 -29.74 11.13 1.04
CA GLU A 30 -30.44 12.31 0.53
C GLU A 30 -30.85 13.24 1.67
N VAL A 31 -30.80 14.54 1.42
CA VAL A 31 -31.27 15.57 2.34
C VAL A 31 -32.06 16.62 1.58
N VAL A 32 -33.22 17.02 2.11
CA VAL A 32 -33.97 18.17 1.58
C VAL A 32 -33.26 19.44 2.03
N ALA A 33 -32.69 20.19 1.08
CA ALA A 33 -32.04 21.47 1.33
C ALA A 33 -33.03 22.64 1.28
N THR A 34 -34.10 22.51 0.49
CA THR A 34 -35.17 23.52 0.41
C THR A 34 -36.50 22.81 0.20
N GLU A 35 -37.48 23.10 1.04
CA GLU A 35 -38.83 22.58 0.88
C GLU A 35 -39.55 23.27 -0.27
N GLY A 36 -40.27 22.49 -1.08
CA GLY A 36 -41.08 22.99 -2.16
C GLY A 36 -42.31 23.73 -1.65
N LYS A 37 -42.67 24.83 -2.30
CA LYS A 37 -43.90 25.58 -2.02
C LYS A 37 -44.58 25.94 -3.33
N GLU A 38 -45.87 25.63 -3.43
CA GLU A 38 -46.66 26.04 -4.59
C GLU A 38 -46.73 27.55 -4.69
N GLY A 39 -46.67 28.04 -5.92
CA GLY A 39 -46.97 29.43 -6.25
C GLY A 39 -48.47 29.66 -6.35
N VAL A 40 -48.84 30.91 -6.63
CA VAL A 40 -50.22 31.33 -6.82
C VAL A 40 -50.35 32.06 -8.15
N ARG A 41 -51.33 31.64 -8.94
CA ARG A 41 -51.81 32.30 -10.15
C ARG A 41 -53.15 32.96 -9.83
N THR A 42 -53.29 34.24 -10.17
CA THR A 42 -54.52 34.99 -9.97
C THR A 42 -55.12 35.35 -11.32
N ILE A 43 -56.37 34.95 -11.53
CA ILE A 43 -57.16 35.29 -12.71
C ILE A 43 -58.23 36.29 -12.25
N VAL A 44 -58.25 37.47 -12.86
CA VAL A 44 -59.26 38.49 -12.60
C VAL A 44 -60.24 38.49 -13.76
N TYR A 45 -61.52 38.37 -13.45
CA TYR A 45 -62.60 38.44 -14.43
C TYR A 45 -63.39 39.73 -14.27
N THR A 46 -63.78 40.34 -15.37
CA THR A 46 -64.88 41.31 -15.40
C THR A 46 -66.17 40.54 -15.65
N VAL A 47 -67.08 40.58 -14.69
CA VAL A 47 -68.39 39.93 -14.75
C VAL A 47 -69.45 41.00 -15.00
N THR A 48 -70.23 40.82 -16.07
CA THR A 48 -71.36 41.68 -16.40
C THR A 48 -72.66 41.02 -15.96
N LYS A 49 -73.48 41.77 -15.22
CA LYS A 49 -74.79 41.33 -14.74
C LYS A 49 -75.89 42.21 -15.33
N THR A 50 -76.98 41.58 -15.79
CA THR A 50 -78.21 42.27 -16.18
C THR A 50 -79.31 41.84 -15.22
N ASP A 51 -79.89 42.81 -14.52
CA ASP A 51 -80.93 42.59 -13.51
C ASP A 51 -80.49 41.58 -12.42
N GLY A 52 -79.21 41.65 -12.03
CA GLY A 52 -78.60 40.81 -11.01
C GLY A 52 -78.13 39.44 -11.50
N VAL A 53 -78.48 39.03 -12.72
CA VAL A 53 -78.08 37.74 -13.30
C VAL A 53 -76.81 37.91 -14.14
N GLU A 54 -75.82 37.01 -13.95
CA GLU A 54 -74.59 37.00 -14.76
C GLU A 54 -74.92 36.70 -16.23
N THR A 55 -74.58 37.63 -17.11
CA THR A 55 -74.79 37.51 -18.56
C THR A 55 -73.48 37.36 -19.33
N SER A 56 -72.35 37.76 -18.76
CA SER A 56 -71.03 37.59 -19.39
C SER A 56 -69.90 37.57 -18.36
N ARG A 57 -68.84 36.82 -18.67
CA ARG A 57 -67.59 36.76 -17.92
C ARG A 57 -66.43 36.80 -18.88
N VAL A 58 -65.55 37.78 -18.72
CA VAL A 58 -64.37 37.97 -19.58
C VAL A 58 -63.13 38.05 -18.70
N VAL A 59 -62.05 37.37 -19.11
CA VAL A 59 -60.75 37.47 -18.42
C VAL A 59 -60.19 38.87 -18.63
N LYS A 60 -59.95 39.58 -17.53
CA LYS A 60 -59.30 40.89 -17.51
C LYS A 60 -57.78 40.78 -17.38
N SER A 61 -57.31 39.88 -16.52
CA SER A 61 -55.88 39.60 -16.35
C SER A 61 -55.66 38.19 -15.86
N ASP A 62 -54.50 37.64 -16.22
CA ASP A 62 -54.09 36.30 -15.83
C ASP A 62 -52.57 36.31 -15.61
N SER A 63 -52.14 36.16 -14.36
CA SER A 63 -50.73 36.27 -14.00
C SER A 63 -50.37 35.41 -12.79
N VAL A 64 -49.10 35.03 -12.73
CA VAL A 64 -48.50 34.42 -11.52
C VAL A 64 -48.21 35.55 -10.54
N THR A 65 -48.93 35.57 -9.42
CA THR A 65 -48.80 36.58 -8.37
C THR A 65 -47.80 36.20 -7.29
N THR A 66 -47.60 34.88 -7.08
CA THR A 66 -46.54 34.33 -6.23
C THR A 66 -45.82 33.22 -6.99
N PRO A 67 -44.51 33.30 -7.24
CA PRO A 67 -43.77 32.22 -7.89
C PRO A 67 -43.69 30.99 -6.99
N ALA A 68 -43.69 29.80 -7.60
CA ALA A 68 -43.42 28.56 -6.88
C ALA A 68 -41.95 28.51 -6.42
N VAL A 69 -41.70 27.90 -5.27
CA VAL A 69 -40.35 27.60 -4.79
C VAL A 69 -40.11 26.11 -5.01
N ASN A 70 -39.10 25.78 -5.80
CA ASN A 70 -38.74 24.40 -6.08
C ASN A 70 -38.20 23.68 -4.85
N LYS A 71 -38.54 22.39 -4.73
CA LYS A 71 -37.94 21.51 -3.72
C LYS A 71 -36.54 21.14 -4.17
N VAL A 72 -35.54 21.34 -3.33
CA VAL A 72 -34.14 20.95 -3.64
C VAL A 72 -33.74 19.80 -2.75
N ILE A 73 -33.35 18.68 -3.37
CA ILE A 73 -32.84 17.50 -2.69
C ILE A 73 -31.36 17.36 -3.03
N LYS A 74 -30.51 17.38 -1.99
CA LYS A 74 -29.08 17.08 -2.10
C LYS A 74 -28.89 15.57 -2.07
N VAL A 75 -28.21 15.05 -3.07
CA VAL A 75 -27.91 13.61 -3.23
C VAL A 75 -26.42 13.42 -2.97
N GLY A 76 -26.10 12.58 -1.99
CA GLY A 76 -24.71 12.34 -1.59
C GLY A 76 -23.92 11.59 -2.64
N THR A 77 -22.73 12.09 -2.95
CA THR A 77 -21.76 11.47 -3.87
C THR A 77 -20.41 11.19 -3.22
N LYS A 78 -20.27 11.45 -1.91
CA LYS A 78 -19.03 11.22 -1.19
C LYS A 78 -18.72 9.72 -1.12
N THR A 79 -17.60 9.34 -1.73
CA THR A 79 -17.07 7.98 -1.66
C THR A 79 -16.08 7.85 -0.51
N THR A 80 -16.29 6.88 0.38
CA THR A 80 -15.28 6.48 1.36
C THR A 80 -14.50 5.28 0.80
N THR A 81 -13.38 5.53 0.12
CA THR A 81 -12.45 4.44 -0.22
C THR A 81 -11.53 4.23 0.98
N SER A 82 -11.75 3.14 1.71
CA SER A 82 -10.74 2.63 2.64
C SER A 82 -9.58 2.07 1.82
N PRO A 83 -8.31 2.32 2.22
CA PRO A 83 -7.17 1.76 1.52
C PRO A 83 -7.23 0.23 1.54
N VAL A 84 -6.91 -0.40 0.40
CA VAL A 84 -6.82 -1.86 0.32
C VAL A 84 -5.43 -2.29 0.77
N VAL A 85 -5.37 -3.02 1.87
CA VAL A 85 -4.12 -3.58 2.41
C VAL A 85 -4.00 -5.04 1.98
N THR A 86 -2.90 -5.37 1.32
CA THR A 86 -2.57 -6.76 0.96
C THR A 86 -1.19 -7.14 1.47
N THR A 87 -0.99 -8.45 1.68
CA THR A 87 0.31 -9.03 2.01
C THR A 87 0.66 -10.14 1.04
N GLU A 88 1.92 -10.24 0.66
CA GLU A 88 2.44 -11.31 -0.19
C GLU A 88 3.82 -11.77 0.28
N GLU A 89 4.20 -13.00 -0.10
CA GLU A 89 5.52 -13.56 0.18
C GLU A 89 6.42 -13.42 -1.03
N VAL A 90 7.58 -12.79 -0.84
CA VAL A 90 8.59 -12.58 -1.88
C VAL A 90 9.88 -13.29 -1.48
N SER A 91 10.45 -14.08 -2.39
CA SER A 91 11.69 -14.82 -2.18
C SER A 91 12.84 -14.15 -2.93
N GLU A 92 13.95 -13.90 -2.24
CA GLU A 92 15.18 -13.32 -2.78
C GLU A 92 16.37 -14.26 -2.50
N THR A 93 17.19 -14.56 -3.51
CA THR A 93 18.41 -15.35 -3.33
C THR A 93 19.64 -14.45 -3.27
N LYS A 94 20.58 -14.78 -2.38
CA LYS A 94 21.90 -14.12 -2.31
C LYS A 94 23.01 -15.15 -2.35
N PRO A 95 24.13 -14.88 -3.06
CA PRO A 95 25.28 -15.76 -3.05
C PRO A 95 25.96 -15.77 -1.68
N VAL A 96 26.53 -16.92 -1.32
CA VAL A 96 27.38 -17.08 -0.14
C VAL A 96 28.78 -17.41 -0.64
N PRO A 97 29.78 -16.53 -0.46
CA PRO A 97 31.11 -16.74 -1.01
C PRO A 97 31.77 -17.99 -0.41
N PHE A 98 32.62 -18.65 -1.21
CA PHE A 98 33.46 -19.75 -0.73
C PHE A 98 34.82 -19.24 -0.24
N GLU A 99 35.47 -20.05 0.61
CA GLU A 99 36.83 -19.78 1.07
C GLU A 99 37.86 -20.54 0.23
N THR A 100 39.10 -20.04 0.17
CA THR A 100 40.23 -20.79 -0.40
C THR A 100 41.09 -21.36 0.71
N ILE A 101 41.19 -22.69 0.75
CA ILE A 101 41.99 -23.45 1.70
C ILE A 101 43.28 -23.88 1.01
N ARG A 102 44.43 -23.55 1.60
CA ARG A 102 45.74 -24.02 1.17
C ARG A 102 46.22 -25.13 2.09
N LYS A 103 46.54 -26.30 1.53
CA LYS A 103 46.93 -27.50 2.27
C LYS A 103 48.30 -27.98 1.82
N ASN A 104 49.21 -28.23 2.74
CA ASN A 104 50.52 -28.78 2.39
C ASN A 104 50.39 -30.24 1.95
N ASP A 105 51.00 -30.59 0.81
CA ASP A 105 51.14 -31.95 0.32
C ASP A 105 52.63 -32.36 0.29
N PRO A 106 53.06 -33.32 1.11
CA PRO A 106 54.44 -33.81 1.12
C PRO A 106 54.81 -34.65 -0.10
N ASN A 107 53.86 -35.03 -0.94
CA ASN A 107 54.10 -35.79 -2.17
C ASN A 107 54.30 -34.88 -3.40
N LEU A 108 53.79 -33.64 -3.34
CA LEU A 108 53.97 -32.62 -4.38
C LEU A 108 55.30 -31.88 -4.18
N GLU A 109 56.03 -31.67 -5.28
CA GLU A 109 57.35 -31.02 -5.26
C GLU A 109 57.30 -29.61 -4.66
N ALA A 110 58.29 -29.28 -3.83
CA ALA A 110 58.40 -27.96 -3.22
C ALA A 110 58.34 -26.85 -4.27
N GLY A 111 57.45 -25.87 -4.05
CA GLY A 111 57.22 -24.75 -4.96
C GLY A 111 56.17 -25.00 -6.06
N LYS A 112 55.61 -26.20 -6.17
CA LYS A 112 54.44 -26.47 -7.03
C LYS A 112 53.13 -26.29 -6.27
N GLU A 113 52.10 -25.81 -6.97
CA GLU A 113 50.73 -25.72 -6.48
C GLU A 113 49.78 -26.41 -7.46
N VAL A 114 48.80 -27.14 -6.93
CA VAL A 114 47.73 -27.77 -7.72
C VAL A 114 46.39 -27.45 -7.08
N VAL A 115 45.40 -27.08 -7.89
CA VAL A 115 44.02 -26.97 -7.42
C VAL A 115 43.45 -28.38 -7.29
N ALA A 116 43.26 -28.84 -6.06
CA ALA A 116 42.71 -30.15 -5.75
C ALA A 116 41.17 -30.16 -5.79
N ALA A 117 40.53 -29.01 -5.53
CA ALA A 117 39.09 -28.83 -5.67
C ALA A 117 38.77 -27.37 -6.03
N GLU A 118 37.90 -27.15 -7.03
CA GLU A 118 37.41 -25.81 -7.34
C GLU A 118 36.35 -25.34 -6.35
N GLY A 119 36.38 -24.04 -6.06
CA GLY A 119 35.39 -23.40 -5.18
C GLY A 119 34.08 -23.15 -5.90
N LYS A 120 32.97 -23.22 -5.16
CA LYS A 120 31.62 -22.89 -5.64
C LYS A 120 30.88 -22.08 -4.57
N GLU A 121 30.28 -20.97 -4.97
CA GLU A 121 29.45 -20.19 -4.06
C GLU A 121 28.23 -21.00 -3.60
N GLY A 122 27.87 -20.80 -2.34
CA GLY A 122 26.60 -21.26 -1.80
C GLY A 122 25.48 -20.27 -2.15
N VAL A 123 24.27 -20.60 -1.70
CA VAL A 123 23.08 -19.77 -1.88
C VAL A 123 22.33 -19.68 -0.55
N ARG A 124 21.95 -18.47 -0.17
CA ARG A 124 20.95 -18.23 0.86
C ARG A 124 19.66 -17.70 0.23
N THR A 125 18.53 -18.12 0.77
CA THR A 125 17.20 -17.69 0.34
C THR A 125 16.55 -16.94 1.49
N ILE A 126 16.15 -15.68 1.23
CA ILE A 126 15.47 -14.81 2.17
C ILE A 126 14.03 -14.68 1.71
N VAL A 127 13.09 -15.06 2.57
CA VAL A 127 11.66 -14.85 2.32
C VAL A 127 11.22 -13.62 3.09
N TYR A 128 10.55 -12.72 2.39
CA TYR A 128 9.97 -11.50 2.95
C TYR A 128 8.45 -11.57 2.93
N THR A 129 7.82 -11.04 3.98
CA THR A 129 6.42 -10.62 3.92
C THR A 129 6.41 -9.15 3.48
N VAL A 130 5.81 -8.87 2.32
CA VAL A 130 5.67 -7.52 1.77
C VAL A 130 4.24 -7.04 1.99
N THR A 131 4.09 -5.84 2.53
CA THR A 131 2.80 -5.17 2.74
C THR A 131 2.61 -4.10 1.68
N LYS A 132 1.44 -4.10 1.03
CA LYS A 132 1.06 -3.10 0.03
C LYS A 132 -0.19 -2.35 0.47
N ILE A 133 -0.21 -1.04 0.22
CA ILE A 133 -1.38 -0.17 0.34
C ILE A 133 -1.73 0.30 -1.06
N ASP A 134 -2.95 -0.01 -1.52
CA ASP A 134 -3.43 0.30 -2.88
C ASP A 134 -2.46 -0.17 -3.98
N GLY A 135 -1.85 -1.34 -3.76
CA GLY A 135 -0.90 -1.96 -4.68
C GLY A 135 0.54 -1.44 -4.58
N VAL A 136 0.81 -0.39 -3.81
CA VAL A 136 2.15 0.17 -3.60
C VAL A 136 2.81 -0.45 -2.37
N GLU A 137 4.04 -0.94 -2.49
CA GLU A 137 4.80 -1.48 -1.35
C GLU A 137 5.07 -0.38 -0.31
N THR A 138 4.59 -0.61 0.91
CA THR A 138 4.79 0.32 2.03
C THR A 138 5.66 -0.27 3.13
N GLY A 139 5.95 -1.57 3.08
CA GLY A 139 6.77 -2.22 4.07
C GLY A 139 7.17 -3.63 3.68
N ARG A 140 8.30 -4.06 4.24
CA ARG A 140 8.87 -5.38 4.05
C ARG A 140 9.49 -5.88 5.34
N VAL A 141 9.21 -7.12 5.71
CA VAL A 141 9.75 -7.77 6.91
C VAL A 141 10.33 -9.12 6.53
N VAL A 142 11.51 -9.46 7.07
CA VAL A 142 12.11 -10.79 6.88
C VAL A 142 11.26 -11.82 7.61
N LYS A 143 10.75 -12.81 6.87
CA LYS A 143 10.03 -13.97 7.38
C LYS A 143 10.98 -15.14 7.67
N SER A 144 11.94 -15.38 6.77
CA SER A 144 12.99 -16.38 6.97
C SER A 144 14.26 -16.02 6.20
N ASP A 145 15.39 -16.56 6.66
CA ASP A 145 16.70 -16.44 6.04
C ASP A 145 17.42 -17.77 6.20
N THR A 146 17.54 -18.52 5.11
CA THR A 146 17.99 -19.91 5.14
C THR A 146 19.13 -20.12 4.18
N LEU A 147 20.21 -20.77 4.63
CA LEU A 147 21.24 -21.30 3.75
C LEU A 147 20.67 -22.51 3.00
N THR A 148 20.34 -22.34 1.72
CA THR A 148 19.72 -23.39 0.89
C THR A 148 20.74 -24.23 0.15
N THR A 149 21.94 -23.69 -0.10
CA THR A 149 23.06 -24.44 -0.66
C THR A 149 24.36 -24.01 0.04
N PRO A 150 25.11 -24.91 0.68
CA PRO A 150 26.39 -24.55 1.30
C PRO A 150 27.43 -24.25 0.22
N ALA A 151 28.33 -23.31 0.53
CA ALA A 151 29.48 -23.03 -0.34
C ALA A 151 30.48 -24.20 -0.29
N VAL A 152 31.12 -24.48 -1.42
CA VAL A 152 32.22 -25.45 -1.52
C VAL A 152 33.53 -24.67 -1.60
N ASN A 153 34.42 -24.90 -0.65
CA ASN A 153 35.70 -24.20 -0.60
C ASN A 153 36.64 -24.66 -1.73
N LYS A 154 37.40 -23.71 -2.28
CA LYS A 154 38.51 -24.02 -3.20
C LYS A 154 39.66 -24.59 -2.40
N VAL A 155 40.24 -25.70 -2.84
CA VAL A 155 41.38 -26.32 -2.17
C VAL A 155 42.60 -26.28 -3.10
N ILE A 156 43.69 -25.70 -2.61
CA ILE A 156 44.98 -25.64 -3.29
C ILE A 156 45.98 -26.46 -2.46
N GLU A 157 46.55 -27.50 -3.08
CA GLU A 157 47.63 -28.26 -2.48
C GLU A 157 48.97 -27.63 -2.82
N VAL A 158 49.79 -27.39 -1.79
CA VAL A 158 51.10 -26.74 -1.88
C VAL A 158 52.18 -27.79 -1.61
N GLY A 159 53.09 -27.96 -2.56
CA GLY A 159 54.14 -28.97 -2.46
C GLY A 159 55.14 -28.67 -1.36
N THR A 160 55.39 -29.67 -0.52
CA THR A 160 56.38 -29.64 0.57
C THR A 160 57.34 -30.82 0.52
N LYS A 161 57.31 -31.61 -0.57
CA LYS A 161 58.22 -32.73 -0.76
C LYS A 161 59.65 -32.25 -0.61
N LYS A 162 60.34 -32.79 0.39
CA LYS A 162 61.74 -32.48 0.65
C LYS A 162 62.55 -32.90 -0.58
N SER A 163 63.12 -31.91 -1.26
CA SER A 163 64.13 -32.15 -2.28
C SER A 163 65.32 -32.84 -1.61
N VAL A 164 65.67 -34.03 -2.10
CA VAL A 164 66.96 -34.65 -1.80
C VAL A 164 67.99 -33.92 -2.66
N ALA A 165 68.34 -32.69 -2.29
CA ALA A 165 69.31 -31.89 -3.04
C ALA A 165 70.72 -32.10 -2.47
N THR A 166 71.57 -32.73 -3.27
CA THR A 166 73.00 -32.39 -3.37
C THR A 166 73.13 -30.88 -3.69
N PRO A 167 74.07 -30.14 -3.08
CA PRO A 167 73.98 -28.67 -3.01
C PRO A 167 74.47 -28.01 -4.30
N VAL A 168 73.65 -27.15 -4.92
CA VAL A 168 74.11 -26.09 -5.85
C VAL A 168 73.25 -24.82 -5.70
N ALA A 169 73.91 -23.69 -5.94
CA ALA A 169 73.71 -22.35 -5.39
C ALA A 169 72.76 -21.40 -6.16
N THR A 170 72.23 -20.43 -5.38
CA THR A 170 71.90 -19.00 -5.63
C THR A 170 71.11 -18.54 -6.88
N THR A 171 70.02 -17.77 -6.69
CA THR A 171 69.89 -16.30 -7.01
C THR A 171 68.42 -15.85 -7.14
N LYS A 172 68.20 -14.58 -6.76
CA LYS A 172 67.00 -13.72 -6.59
C LYS A 172 66.11 -13.63 -7.85
N GLU A 173 64.86 -13.15 -7.87
CA GLU A 173 64.37 -11.79 -7.54
C GLU A 173 62.85 -11.60 -7.88
N ASN A 174 62.14 -10.68 -7.17
CA ASN A 174 60.99 -9.78 -7.52
C ASN A 174 59.76 -10.26 -8.35
N LYS A 175 58.54 -9.70 -8.31
CA LYS A 175 57.69 -8.77 -7.51
C LYS A 175 56.30 -8.73 -8.23
N SER A 176 55.22 -8.32 -7.52
CA SER A 176 53.96 -7.66 -8.01
C SER A 176 52.70 -8.56 -7.93
N GLU A 177 51.82 -8.35 -6.93
CA GLU A 177 50.64 -7.46 -6.87
C GLU A 177 49.41 -8.11 -7.54
N THR A 178 48.32 -8.38 -6.82
CA THR A 178 47.17 -7.46 -6.71
C THR A 178 46.23 -7.97 -5.62
N GLU A 179 45.72 -7.05 -4.78
CA GLU A 179 44.73 -7.30 -3.74
C GLU A 179 43.43 -7.89 -4.32
N ASN A 180 42.98 -9.01 -3.76
CA ASN A 180 41.55 -9.25 -3.64
C ASN A 180 41.28 -9.95 -2.30
N LYS A 181 40.43 -9.32 -1.49
CA LYS A 181 40.27 -9.56 -0.05
C LYS A 181 39.51 -10.87 0.23
N SER A 182 40.14 -12.02 -0.06
CA SER A 182 39.71 -13.35 0.40
C SER A 182 40.42 -13.64 1.73
N LYS A 183 39.63 -13.90 2.78
CA LYS A 183 40.16 -14.14 4.13
C LYS A 183 40.82 -15.52 4.14
N THR A 184 42.14 -15.55 3.94
CA THR A 184 42.97 -16.75 3.89
C THR A 184 43.11 -17.34 5.30
N LYS A 185 42.76 -18.61 5.49
CA LYS A 185 43.08 -19.38 6.71
C LYS A 185 43.98 -20.56 6.33
N VAL A 186 45.20 -20.56 6.87
CA VAL A 186 46.15 -21.69 6.78
C VAL A 186 45.88 -22.58 7.99
N VAL A 187 45.59 -23.86 7.78
CA VAL A 187 45.37 -24.84 8.87
C VAL A 187 46.33 -26.00 8.65
N ASP A 188 47.37 -26.09 9.49
CA ASP A 188 48.19 -27.28 9.62
C ASP A 188 47.38 -28.40 10.28
N GLY A 189 47.57 -29.62 9.78
CA GLY A 189 46.61 -30.70 9.93
C GLY A 189 46.32 -31.18 11.35
N LYS A 190 45.13 -31.78 11.44
CA LYS A 190 44.65 -32.75 12.46
C LYS A 190 43.78 -32.17 13.59
N VAL A 191 42.56 -31.73 13.27
CA VAL A 191 41.42 -31.83 14.21
C VAL A 191 40.09 -31.93 13.43
N LEU A 192 39.19 -32.82 13.88
CA LEU A 192 37.79 -32.90 13.46
C LEU A 192 37.10 -31.54 13.74
N PRO A 193 36.18 -31.03 12.90
CA PRO A 193 35.39 -29.88 13.29
C PRO A 193 34.34 -30.30 14.34
N GLU A 194 34.45 -29.73 15.53
CA GLU A 194 33.33 -29.60 16.47
C GLU A 194 32.20 -28.79 15.84
N THR A 195 30.98 -29.28 16.06
CA THR A 195 29.72 -28.54 15.92
C THR A 195 29.81 -27.20 16.65
N GLY A 196 29.76 -26.12 15.88
CA GLY A 196 29.82 -24.74 16.37
C GLY A 196 28.53 -24.00 16.09
N GLU A 197 27.94 -23.53 17.18
CA GLU A 197 26.67 -22.86 17.37
C GLU A 197 26.53 -21.47 16.72
N GLN A 198 25.29 -20.99 16.81
CA GLN A 198 24.70 -19.72 16.39
C GLN A 198 25.59 -18.48 16.33
N SER A 199 25.37 -17.64 15.31
CA SER A 199 25.64 -16.21 15.43
C SER A 199 24.85 -15.36 14.44
N SER A 200 24.39 -14.22 14.98
CA SER A 200 23.88 -13.00 14.34
C SER A 200 22.41 -13.06 13.92
N GLY A 201 21.57 -12.10 14.26
CA GLY A 201 21.82 -10.75 14.76
C GLY A 201 20.67 -9.89 14.26
N LEU A 202 19.95 -9.29 15.19
CA LEU A 202 18.67 -8.59 15.04
C LEU A 202 18.67 -7.46 13.99
N ALA A 203 17.51 -7.25 13.36
CA ALA A 203 17.02 -5.92 13.03
C ALA A 203 15.48 -5.87 13.10
N VAL A 204 14.96 -5.88 14.32
CA VAL A 204 13.60 -5.37 14.58
C VAL A 204 13.68 -3.85 14.46
N ILE A 205 13.49 -3.31 13.27
CA ILE A 205 13.23 -1.87 13.12
C ILE A 205 11.75 -1.69 13.47
N GLY A 206 11.53 -1.15 14.67
CA GLY A 206 10.21 -0.79 15.14
C GLY A 206 9.57 0.26 14.24
N LEU A 207 8.31 0.02 13.89
CA LEU A 207 7.34 1.08 13.67
C LEU A 207 6.17 0.81 14.62
N THR A 208 6.23 1.42 15.80
CA THR A 208 5.09 1.52 16.70
C THR A 208 4.00 2.36 16.02
N LEU A 209 3.06 1.71 15.35
CA LEU A 209 1.78 2.32 15.05
C LEU A 209 0.92 2.24 16.31
N LEU A 210 0.74 3.42 16.93
CA LEU A 210 -0.20 3.69 18.01
C LEU A 210 -1.60 3.18 17.66
N VAL A 211 -1.97 2.01 18.19
CA VAL A 211 -3.38 1.62 18.29
C VAL A 211 -3.89 2.10 19.65
N GLY A 212 -4.42 3.32 19.66
CA GLY A 212 -5.20 3.84 20.78
C GLY A 212 -6.49 3.04 20.93
N LEU A 213 -6.50 2.03 21.79
CA LEU A 213 -7.69 1.26 22.13
C LEU A 213 -8.50 2.02 23.20
N LEU A 214 -9.42 2.90 22.76
CA LEU A 214 -10.50 3.40 23.61
C LEU A 214 -11.53 2.28 23.83
N THR A 215 -11.42 1.55 24.93
CA THR A 215 -12.48 0.66 25.41
C THR A 215 -13.56 1.48 26.12
N PHE A 216 -14.61 1.84 25.39
CA PHE A 216 -15.84 2.37 25.95
C PHE A 216 -16.70 1.22 26.51
N VAL A 217 -16.58 0.95 27.81
CA VAL A 217 -17.50 0.06 28.53
C VAL A 217 -18.69 0.87 29.07
N LYS A 218 -19.82 0.74 28.37
CA LYS A 218 -21.13 1.27 28.78
C LYS A 218 -21.78 0.32 29.78
N ASN A 219 -21.54 0.51 31.08
CA ASN A 219 -22.32 -0.16 32.12
C ASN A 219 -23.44 0.76 32.62
N LYS A 220 -24.62 0.63 32.02
CA LYS A 220 -25.85 1.29 32.44
C LYS A 220 -26.50 0.41 33.53
N ARG A 221 -26.25 0.70 34.81
CA ARG A 221 -27.09 0.20 35.91
C ARG A 221 -27.90 1.36 36.52
N LYS A 222 -29.21 1.22 36.37
CA LYS A 222 -30.28 2.01 37.00
C LYS A 222 -30.01 2.26 38.49
N LYS A 223 -30.22 3.49 38.93
CA LYS A 223 -30.69 3.83 40.28
C LYS A 223 -31.60 5.05 40.17
N SER A 224 -32.90 4.85 40.32
CA SER A 224 -33.74 5.36 41.40
C SER A 224 -35.20 5.08 41.08
#